data_AF-A0A927QN95-F1
#
_entry.id   AF-A0A927QN95-F1
#
_cell.length_a   1.000
_cell.length_b   1.000
_cell.length_c   1.000
_cell.angle_alpha   90.00
_cell.angle_beta   90.00
_cell.angle_gamma   90.00
#
_symmetry.space_group_name_H-M   'P 1'
#
loop_
_entity.id
_entity.type
_entity.pdbx_description
1 polymer ?
#
loop_
_entity_poly.entity_id
_entity_poly.type
_entity_poly.pdbx_seq_one_letter_code
_entity_poly.pdbx_strand_id
1 'polypeptide(L)'
;MKVDQKAHTVIIKDTQGDFTAFLMKVTHQYKTFEKQNITIDLSYHSDLTAKDIELFLPLATLHNKAKKSFVIVANDIDFNAVSDKLTVVPSLLEAHDIIEMEEIERDLGF
;
A
#
# COMPACT_ATOMS: atom_id res chain seq x y z
N MET A 1 1.50 7.89 -12.23
CA MET A 1 2.08 6.84 -11.38
C MET A 1 3.51 6.54 -11.78
N LYS A 2 4.38 6.42 -10.79
CA LYS A 2 5.77 5.95 -10.89
C LYS A 2 5.87 4.62 -10.15
N VAL A 3 6.68 3.70 -10.67
CA VAL A 3 6.91 2.38 -10.06
C VAL A 3 8.41 2.24 -9.81
N ASP A 4 8.79 2.06 -8.55
CA ASP A 4 10.18 1.82 -8.14
C ASP A 4 10.25 0.44 -7.46
N GLN A 5 11.09 -0.46 -7.97
CA GLN A 5 11.30 -1.77 -7.39
C GLN A 5 12.55 -1.78 -6.52
N LYS A 6 12.44 -2.29 -5.30
CA LYS A 6 13.55 -2.47 -4.35
C LYS A 6 13.45 -3.86 -3.73
N ALA A 7 14.40 -4.73 -4.07
CA ALA A 7 14.42 -6.13 -3.61
C ALA A 7 13.08 -6.84 -3.86
N HIS A 8 12.41 -7.28 -2.80
CA HIS A 8 11.14 -8.01 -2.81
C HIS A 8 9.91 -7.09 -2.72
N THR A 9 10.12 -5.77 -2.78
CA THR A 9 9.09 -4.74 -2.62
C THR A 9 8.98 -3.86 -3.86
N VAL A 10 7.76 -3.47 -4.20
CA VAL A 10 7.47 -2.46 -5.22
C VAL A 10 6.75 -1.28 -4.58
N ILE A 11 7.27 -0.08 -4.84
CA ILE A 11 6.66 1.18 -4.42
C ILE A 11 5.94 1.76 -5.63
N ILE A 12 4.64 1.93 -5.50
CA ILE A 12 3.78 2.49 -6.54
C ILE A 12 3.29 3.85 -6.06
N LYS A 13 3.85 4.91 -6.64
CA LYS A 13 3.61 6.29 -6.22
C LYS A 13 2.68 7.01 -7.18
N ASP A 14 1.69 7.73 -6.66
CA ASP A 14 0.94 8.67 -7.50
C ASP A 14 1.78 9.92 -7.80
N THR A 15 1.68 10.40 -9.04
CA THR A 15 2.45 11.53 -9.57
C THR A 15 1.58 12.53 -10.31
N GLN A 16 0.27 12.31 -10.36
CA GLN A 16 -0.65 13.12 -11.17
C GLN A 16 -1.75 13.81 -10.34
N GLY A 17 -1.94 13.42 -9.07
CA GLY A 17 -2.94 14.04 -8.20
C GLY A 17 -4.38 13.61 -8.50
N ASP A 18 -4.57 12.64 -9.41
CA ASP A 18 -5.87 12.02 -9.65
C ASP A 18 -5.89 10.66 -8.95
N PHE A 19 -6.43 10.66 -7.72
CA PHE A 19 -6.53 9.46 -6.90
C PHE A 19 -7.37 8.37 -7.58
N THR A 20 -8.48 8.73 -8.22
CA THR A 20 -9.39 7.75 -8.83
C THR A 20 -8.72 7.07 -10.01
N ALA A 21 -8.10 7.84 -10.91
CA ALA A 21 -7.34 7.29 -12.03
C ALA A 21 -6.15 6.44 -11.54
N PHE A 22 -5.48 6.87 -10.47
CA PHE A 22 -4.40 6.11 -9.86
C PHE A 22 -4.88 4.75 -9.32
N LEU A 23 -5.91 4.74 -8.47
CA LEU A 23 -6.50 3.51 -7.92
C LEU A 23 -6.93 2.53 -9.03
N MET A 24 -7.60 3.04 -10.06
CA MET A 24 -8.00 2.23 -11.21
C MET A 24 -6.78 1.61 -11.92
N LYS A 25 -5.73 2.41 -12.12
CA LYS A 25 -4.51 1.95 -12.79
C LYS A 25 -3.77 0.90 -11.99
N VAL A 26 -3.62 1.09 -10.67
CA VAL A 26 -3.00 0.10 -9.77
C VAL A 26 -3.80 -1.19 -9.78
N THR A 27 -5.12 -1.11 -9.65
CA THR A 27 -6.01 -2.29 -9.63
C THR A 27 -5.94 -3.06 -10.94
N HIS A 28 -5.98 -2.37 -12.08
CA HIS A 28 -5.89 -3.00 -13.41
C HIS A 28 -4.52 -3.66 -13.65
N GLN A 29 -3.44 -3.07 -13.12
CA GLN A 29 -2.08 -3.58 -13.28
C GLN A 29 -1.65 -4.56 -12.17
N TYR A 30 -2.52 -4.88 -11.21
CA TYR A 30 -2.21 -5.69 -10.03
C TYR A 30 -1.45 -6.99 -10.35
N LYS A 31 -1.84 -7.69 -11.43
CA LYS A 31 -1.17 -8.94 -11.86
C LYS A 31 0.32 -8.78 -12.12
N THR A 32 0.79 -7.58 -12.43
CA THR A 32 2.21 -7.26 -12.61
C THR A 32 2.98 -7.31 -11.30
N PHE A 33 2.30 -7.03 -10.18
CA PHE A 33 2.90 -6.78 -8.86
C PHE A 33 2.57 -7.87 -7.83
N GLU A 34 1.65 -8.79 -8.13
CA GLU A 34 1.07 -9.74 -7.18
C GLU A 34 2.08 -10.67 -6.46
N LYS A 35 3.32 -10.78 -6.97
CA LYS A 35 4.38 -11.59 -6.38
C LYS A 35 5.33 -10.82 -5.45
N GLN A 36 5.24 -9.50 -5.41
CA GLN A 36 6.05 -8.61 -4.57
C GLN A 36 5.23 -8.11 -3.40
N ASN A 37 5.89 -7.63 -2.36
CA ASN A 37 5.24 -6.76 -1.37
C ASN A 37 4.98 -5.40 -2.01
N ILE A 38 3.85 -4.78 -1.68
CA ILE A 38 3.39 -3.55 -2.31
C ILE A 38 3.34 -2.43 -1.28
N THR A 39 4.00 -1.31 -1.62
CA THR A 39 3.78 -0.02 -0.97
C THR A 39 3.05 0.90 -1.92
N ILE A 40 1.88 1.39 -1.52
CA ILE A 40 1.15 2.44 -2.23
C ILE A 40 1.53 3.78 -1.62
N ASP A 41 2.22 4.64 -2.38
CA ASP A 41 2.64 5.96 -1.91
C ASP A 41 1.67 7.04 -2.39
N LEU A 42 0.84 7.50 -1.45
CA LEU A 42 -0.14 8.59 -1.61
C LEU A 42 0.33 9.90 -0.98
N SER A 43 1.59 10.01 -0.54
CA SER A 43 2.15 11.21 0.10
C SER A 43 2.07 12.48 -0.75
N TYR A 44 1.81 12.35 -2.06
CA TYR A 44 1.57 13.47 -2.96
C TYR A 44 0.22 14.16 -2.69
N HIS A 45 -0.75 13.45 -2.13
CA HIS A 45 -2.07 13.97 -1.81
C HIS A 45 -2.09 14.52 -0.38
N SER A 46 -2.71 15.68 -0.20
CA SER A 46 -2.87 16.33 1.11
C SER A 46 -4.33 16.42 1.58
N ASP A 47 -5.25 15.91 0.77
CA ASP A 47 -6.70 16.09 0.92
C ASP A 47 -7.48 14.75 0.93
N LEU A 48 -6.77 13.62 0.91
CA LEU A 48 -7.41 12.31 1.01
C LEU A 48 -8.03 12.10 2.38
N THR A 49 -9.22 11.53 2.37
CA THR A 49 -9.94 11.13 3.58
C THR A 49 -9.72 9.65 3.88
N ALA A 50 -9.98 9.23 5.12
CA ALA A 50 -9.99 7.80 5.47
C ALA A 50 -10.90 6.98 4.53
N LYS A 51 -12.03 7.54 4.07
CA LYS A 51 -12.92 6.87 3.12
C LYS A 51 -12.29 6.64 1.75
N ASP A 52 -11.41 7.54 1.31
CA ASP A 52 -10.68 7.35 0.06
C ASP A 52 -9.67 6.21 0.21
N ILE A 53 -8.97 6.15 1.35
CA ILE A 53 -8.05 5.07 1.68
C ILE A 53 -8.75 3.71 1.74
N GLU A 54 -9.97 3.65 2.30
CA GLU A 54 -10.80 2.43 2.33
C GLU A 54 -11.06 1.81 0.95
N LEU A 55 -10.99 2.59 -0.13
CA LEU A 55 -11.17 2.08 -1.49
C LEU A 55 -10.08 1.07 -1.89
N PHE A 56 -8.94 1.04 -1.19
CA PHE A 56 -7.90 0.01 -1.38
C PHE A 56 -8.19 -1.31 -0.65
N LEU A 57 -9.13 -1.36 0.29
CA LEU A 57 -9.40 -2.56 1.12
C LEU A 57 -9.59 -3.84 0.30
N PRO A 58 -10.34 -3.87 -0.83
CA PRO A 58 -10.48 -5.08 -1.63
C PRO A 58 -9.14 -5.58 -2.20
N LEU A 59 -8.29 -4.65 -2.65
CA LEU A 59 -6.98 -4.99 -3.23
C LEU A 59 -6.00 -5.45 -2.16
N ALA A 60 -5.96 -4.75 -1.01
CA ALA A 60 -5.14 -5.15 0.13
C ALA A 60 -5.54 -6.54 0.64
N THR A 61 -6.84 -6.80 0.79
CA THR A 61 -7.36 -8.11 1.20
C THR A 61 -6.96 -9.22 0.22
N LEU A 62 -7.04 -8.94 -1.09
CA LEU A 62 -6.60 -9.88 -2.12
C LEU A 62 -5.11 -10.18 -2.02
N HIS A 63 -4.28 -9.15 -1.79
CA HIS A 63 -2.84 -9.27 -1.73
C HIS A 63 -2.36 -9.98 -0.47
N ASN A 64 -2.92 -9.64 0.69
CA ASN A 64 -2.61 -10.28 1.97
C ASN A 64 -2.94 -11.79 1.95
N LYS A 65 -4.02 -12.20 1.27
CA LYS A 65 -4.35 -13.62 1.05
C LYS A 65 -3.29 -14.38 0.23
N ALA A 66 -2.53 -13.68 -0.61
CA ALA A 66 -1.39 -14.24 -1.34
C ALA A 66 -0.10 -14.30 -0.50
N LYS A 67 -0.19 -14.05 0.82
CA LYS A 67 0.95 -13.99 1.75
C LYS A 67 1.98 -12.93 1.35
N LYS A 68 1.49 -11.77 0.92
CA LYS A 68 2.30 -10.60 0.57
C LYS A 68 1.77 -9.36 1.28
N SER A 69 2.66 -8.48 1.69
CA SER A 69 2.35 -7.25 2.42
C SER A 69 1.77 -6.18 1.50
N PHE A 70 0.71 -5.52 1.95
CA PHE A 70 0.15 -4.34 1.29
C PHE A 70 0.11 -3.16 2.26
N VAL A 71 1.00 -2.18 2.08
CA VAL A 71 1.12 -1.02 2.97
C VAL A 71 0.83 0.27 2.21
N ILE A 72 0.06 1.17 2.80
CA ILE A 72 -0.29 2.47 2.23
C ILE A 72 0.45 3.57 3.00
N VAL A 73 1.11 4.47 2.27
CA VAL A 73 1.71 5.67 2.83
C VAL A 73 0.80 6.86 2.54
N ALA A 74 0.29 7.49 3.58
CA ALA A 74 -0.56 8.67 3.50
C ALA A 74 -0.27 9.63 4.65
N ASN A 75 -0.25 10.93 4.36
CA ASN A 75 -0.06 11.98 5.35
C ASN A 75 -1.41 12.59 5.72
N ASP A 76 -1.48 13.20 6.91
CA ASP A 76 -2.59 14.08 7.32
C ASP A 76 -3.99 13.41 7.31
N ILE A 77 -4.04 12.08 7.48
CA ILE A 77 -5.30 11.33 7.62
C ILE A 77 -5.62 11.01 9.08
N ASP A 78 -6.90 10.85 9.40
CA ASP A 78 -7.32 10.25 10.67
C ASP A 78 -7.17 8.72 10.59
N PHE A 79 -6.01 8.22 11.04
CA PHE A 79 -5.69 6.80 11.07
C PHE A 79 -6.70 5.97 11.90
N ASN A 80 -7.37 6.57 12.90
CA ASN A 80 -8.36 5.85 13.71
C ASN A 80 -9.68 5.61 12.96
N ALA A 81 -9.90 6.34 11.86
CA ALA A 81 -11.08 6.18 11.01
C ALA A 81 -10.87 5.16 9.87
N VAL A 82 -9.64 4.64 9.71
CA VAL A 82 -9.31 3.58 8.75
C VAL A 82 -9.50 2.21 9.40
N SER A 83 -9.97 1.24 8.63
CA SER A 83 -10.09 -0.16 9.05
C SER A 83 -8.74 -0.72 9.47
N ASP A 84 -8.75 -1.43 10.59
CA ASP A 84 -7.67 -2.28 11.10
C ASP A 84 -7.14 -3.34 10.11
N LYS A 85 -7.87 -3.60 9.02
CA LYS A 85 -7.46 -4.50 7.93
C LYS A 85 -6.52 -3.85 6.92
N LEU A 86 -6.37 -2.53 6.97
CA LEU A 86 -5.45 -1.77 6.16
C LEU A 86 -4.26 -1.32 6.99
N THR A 87 -3.06 -1.65 6.49
CA THR A 87 -1.83 -1.10 7.05
C THR A 87 -1.58 0.26 6.42
N VAL A 88 -1.75 1.34 7.19
CA VAL A 88 -1.51 2.71 6.74
C VAL A 88 -0.53 3.40 7.66
N VAL A 89 0.49 4.03 7.10
CA VAL A 89 1.59 4.67 7.82
C VAL A 89 1.92 6.05 7.24
N PRO A 90 2.50 6.96 8.03
CA PRO A 90 2.86 8.30 7.54
C PRO A 90 4.11 8.32 6.65
N SER A 91 4.95 7.29 6.65
CA SER A 91 6.21 7.34 5.89
C SER A 91 6.59 6.07 5.14
N LEU A 92 7.39 6.25 4.09
CA LEU A 92 8.02 5.15 3.35
C LEU A 92 8.98 4.33 4.22
N LEU A 93 9.56 4.93 5.27
CA LEU A 93 10.44 4.24 6.21
C LEU A 93 9.63 3.23 7.04
N GLU A 94 8.53 3.66 7.64
CA GLU A 94 7.66 2.75 8.40
C GLU A 94 7.05 1.69 7.50
N ALA A 95 6.69 2.03 6.25
CA ALA A 95 6.17 1.05 5.31
C ALA A 95 7.20 -0.05 5.01
N HIS A 96 8.46 0.34 4.85
CA HIS A 96 9.57 -0.60 4.73
C HIS A 96 9.71 -1.45 6.01
N ASP A 97 9.74 -0.83 7.18
CA ASP A 97 9.96 -1.52 8.44
C ASP A 97 8.85 -2.55 8.75
N ILE A 98 7.60 -2.23 8.42
CA ILE A 98 6.48 -3.19 8.52
C ILE A 98 6.68 -4.37 7.56
N ILE A 99 7.02 -4.10 6.29
CA ILE A 99 7.20 -5.16 5.30
C ILE A 99 8.33 -6.11 5.71
N GLU A 100 9.47 -5.59 6.16
CA GLU A 100 10.59 -6.41 6.61
C GLU A 100 10.20 -7.24 7.85
N MET A 101 9.48 -6.65 8.81
CA MET A 101 8.97 -7.37 9.98
C MET A 101 8.05 -8.52 9.55
N GLU A 102 7.09 -8.27 8.67
CA GLU A 102 6.15 -9.29 8.21
C GLU A 102 6.82 -10.39 7.35
N GLU A 103 7.85 -10.07 6.55
CA GLU A 103 8.63 -11.10 5.84
C GLU A 103 9.37 -12.00 6.83
N ILE A 104 9.97 -11.43 7.89
CA ILE A 104 10.62 -12.22 8.95
C ILE A 104 9.61 -13.13 9.65
N GLU A 105 8.42 -12.63 10.00
CA GLU A 105 7.35 -13.43 10.62
C GLU A 105 6.91 -14.59 9.71
N ARG A 106 6.74 -14.31 8.40
CA ARG A 106 6.40 -15.33 7.40
C ARG A 106 7.49 -16.39 7.25
N ASP A 107 8.75 -15.99 7.25
CA ASP A 107 9.91 -16.90 7.16
C ASP A 107 10.04 -17.78 8.40
N LEU A 108 9.64 -17.27 9.57
CA LEU A 108 9.55 -18.02 10.82
C LEU A 108 8.28 -18.88 10.94
N GLY A 109 7.35 -18.77 9.98
CA GLY A 109 6.13 -19.56 9.91
C GLY A 109 5.00 -19.10 10.84
N PHE A 110 5.01 -17.84 11.25
CA PHE A 110 3.92 -17.19 12.00
C PHE A 110 2.87 -16.58 11.06
#